data_AF-A0A2U3R7J7-F1
#
_entry.id   AF-A0A2U3R7J7-F1
#
_cell.length_a   1.000
_cell.length_b   1.000
_cell.length_c   1.000
_cell.angle_alpha   90.00
_cell.angle_beta   90.00
_cell.angle_gamma   90.00
#
_symmetry.space_group_name_H-M   'P 1'
#
loop_
_entity.id
_entity.type
_entity.pdbx_description
1 polymer ?
#
loop_
_entity_poly.entity_id
_entity_poly.type
_entity_poly.pdbx_seq_one_letter_code
_entity_poly.pdbx_strand_id
1 'polypeptide(L)'
;MLPKRKRLADYYPLTPEDAVILQRMSSRSFNIYFINQLLLKLSNKYPNRHFVNKIAVLNYMAKALANELLTTEQANSGNFRFNDVGRFKEQYLANIESGTDRSMKAKLKRKIAGVFEADMAYKILTSCDFGAAVKNKYYIKLLKNITLSDHIKFKILQEVRAVHGNDIEQLQVIL
;
A
#
# COMPACT_ATOMS: atom_id res chain seq x y z
N MET A 1 -2.85 -6.25 -25.54
CA MET A 1 -3.15 -6.70 -24.17
C MET A 1 -4.18 -5.76 -23.55
N LEU A 2 -5.33 -6.25 -23.07
CA LEU A 2 -6.30 -5.44 -22.33
C LEU A 2 -5.68 -5.00 -20.99
N PRO A 3 -5.83 -3.74 -20.55
CA PRO A 3 -5.33 -3.32 -19.25
C PRO A 3 -6.00 -4.16 -18.15
N LYS A 4 -5.17 -4.87 -17.39
CA LYS A 4 -5.63 -5.74 -16.30
C LYS A 4 -6.36 -4.87 -15.28
N ARG A 5 -7.66 -5.12 -15.09
CA ARG A 5 -8.49 -4.35 -14.15
C ARG A 5 -7.97 -4.57 -12.73
N LYS A 6 -7.84 -3.49 -11.96
CA LYS A 6 -7.29 -3.50 -10.60
C LYS A 6 -8.39 -3.21 -9.57
N ARG A 7 -8.27 -3.78 -8.37
CA ARG A 7 -9.16 -3.52 -7.23
C ARG A 7 -8.80 -2.19 -6.57
N LEU A 8 -9.70 -1.62 -5.77
CA LEU A 8 -9.43 -0.39 -4.99
C LEU A 8 -8.15 -0.49 -4.16
N ALA A 9 -7.97 -1.62 -3.47
CA ALA A 9 -6.81 -1.87 -2.63
C ALA A 9 -5.48 -1.76 -3.39
N ASP A 10 -5.46 -2.12 -4.68
CA ASP A 10 -4.26 -2.04 -5.51
C ASP A 10 -3.81 -0.60 -5.77
N TYR A 11 -4.68 0.39 -5.52
CA TYR A 11 -4.35 1.81 -5.63
C TYR A 11 -3.85 2.40 -4.31
N TYR A 12 -3.89 1.67 -3.18
CA TYR A 12 -3.36 2.14 -1.90
C TYR A 12 -1.83 2.04 -1.76
N PRO A 13 -1.13 3.06 -1.23
CA PRO A 13 -1.67 4.35 -0.83
C PRO A 13 -1.79 5.30 -2.03
N LEU A 14 -2.74 6.21 -1.94
CA LEU A 14 -2.80 7.38 -2.81
C LEU A 14 -1.68 8.35 -2.46
N THR A 15 -1.24 9.15 -3.44
CA THR A 15 -0.18 10.14 -3.26
C THR A 15 -0.75 11.48 -2.76
N PRO A 16 0.10 12.41 -2.25
CA PRO A 16 -0.34 13.77 -1.90
C PRO A 16 -1.03 14.49 -3.05
N GLU A 17 -0.57 14.30 -4.29
CA GLU A 17 -1.17 14.92 -5.48
C GLU A 17 -2.58 14.36 -5.72
N ASP A 18 -2.78 13.06 -5.54
CA ASP A 18 -4.11 12.44 -5.64
C ASP A 18 -5.05 13.01 -4.57
N ALA A 19 -4.56 13.26 -3.36
CA ALA A 19 -5.36 13.85 -2.29
C ALA A 19 -5.82 15.27 -2.64
N VAL A 20 -4.94 16.11 -3.20
CA VAL A 20 -5.30 17.46 -3.67
C VAL A 20 -6.37 17.40 -4.77
N ILE A 21 -6.24 16.46 -5.71
CA ILE A 21 -7.25 16.24 -6.76
C ILE A 21 -8.60 15.85 -6.14
N LEU A 22 -8.60 14.90 -5.21
CA LEU A 22 -9.81 14.42 -4.55
C LEU A 22 -10.50 15.50 -3.72
N GLN A 23 -9.73 16.34 -3.02
CA GLN A 23 -10.27 17.47 -2.26
C GLN A 23 -11.02 18.45 -3.17
N ARG A 24 -10.44 18.78 -4.33
CA ARG A 24 -11.07 19.65 -5.34
C ARG A 24 -12.33 19.03 -5.92
N MET A 25 -12.25 17.75 -6.32
CA MET A 25 -13.38 17.05 -6.95
C MET A 25 -14.55 16.77 -6.01
N SER A 26 -14.29 16.60 -4.72
CA SER A 26 -15.32 16.33 -3.71
C SER A 26 -15.82 17.58 -3.00
N SER A 27 -15.13 18.72 -3.16
CA SER A 27 -15.35 19.94 -2.36
C SER A 27 -15.23 19.69 -0.85
N ARG A 28 -14.35 18.76 -0.45
CA ARG A 28 -14.11 18.39 0.96
C ARG A 28 -12.62 18.41 1.29
N SER A 29 -12.26 19.13 2.35
CA SER A 29 -10.87 19.31 2.79
C SER A 29 -10.35 18.14 3.65
N PHE A 30 -10.66 16.90 3.29
CA PHE A 30 -10.18 15.72 4.01
C PHE A 30 -8.69 15.50 3.77
N ASN A 31 -7.93 15.17 4.81
CA ASN A 31 -6.50 14.91 4.69
C ASN A 31 -6.23 13.55 4.02
N ILE A 32 -5.00 13.39 3.51
CA ILE A 32 -4.57 12.16 2.81
C ILE A 32 -4.71 10.91 3.68
N TYR A 33 -4.56 11.05 5.00
CA TYR A 33 -4.68 9.94 5.93
C TYR A 33 -6.12 9.40 5.94
N PHE A 34 -7.12 10.27 6.15
CA PHE A 34 -8.53 9.91 6.09
C PHE A 34 -8.93 9.34 4.72
N ILE A 35 -8.51 9.99 3.63
CA ILE A 35 -8.79 9.56 2.27
C ILE A 35 -8.31 8.10 2.06
N ASN A 36 -7.09 7.80 2.51
CA ASN A 36 -6.51 6.47 2.41
C ASN A 36 -7.23 5.44 3.30
N GLN A 37 -7.71 5.84 4.48
CA GLN A 37 -8.55 4.99 5.33
C GLN A 37 -9.90 4.67 4.67
N LEU A 38 -10.54 5.67 4.05
CA LEU A 38 -11.80 5.49 3.33
C LEU A 38 -11.63 4.57 2.12
N LEU A 39 -10.52 4.70 1.37
CA LEU A 39 -10.21 3.83 0.25
C LEU A 39 -10.16 2.36 0.69
N LEU A 40 -9.49 2.07 1.80
CA LEU A 40 -9.39 0.72 2.34
C LEU A 40 -10.74 0.19 2.84
N LYS A 41 -11.53 1.04 3.51
CA LYS A 41 -12.89 0.68 3.93
C LYS A 41 -13.74 0.28 2.73
N LEU A 42 -13.70 1.07 1.65
CA LEU A 42 -14.43 0.79 0.42
C LEU A 42 -13.90 -0.44 -0.33
N SER A 43 -12.59 -0.68 -0.32
CA SER A 43 -12.03 -1.89 -0.92
C SER A 43 -12.48 -3.16 -0.19
N ASN A 44 -12.61 -3.09 1.14
CA ASN A 44 -13.12 -4.19 1.94
C ASN A 44 -14.63 -4.40 1.73
N LYS A 45 -15.41 -3.32 1.69
CA LYS A 45 -16.86 -3.38 1.48
C LYS A 45 -17.23 -3.88 0.08
N TYR A 46 -16.40 -3.60 -0.93
CA TYR A 46 -16.65 -3.96 -2.33
C TYR A 46 -15.44 -4.65 -2.98
N PRO A 47 -15.06 -5.87 -2.54
CA PRO A 47 -13.81 -6.53 -2.95
C PRO A 47 -13.77 -6.89 -4.44
N ASN A 48 -14.94 -7.08 -5.05
CA ASN A 48 -15.10 -7.44 -6.45
C ASN A 48 -15.25 -6.23 -7.38
N ARG A 49 -15.14 -5.01 -6.86
CA ARG A 49 -15.21 -3.79 -7.67
C ARG A 49 -13.83 -3.52 -8.28
N HIS A 50 -13.77 -3.60 -9.61
CA HIS A 50 -12.55 -3.42 -10.37
C HIS A 50 -12.62 -2.16 -11.22
N PHE A 51 -11.47 -1.50 -11.37
CA PHE A 51 -11.31 -0.25 -12.09
C PHE A 51 -10.34 -0.42 -13.24
N VAL A 52 -10.65 0.27 -14.35
CA VAL A 52 -9.86 0.22 -15.57
C VAL A 52 -8.59 1.05 -15.48
N ASN A 53 -8.60 2.14 -14.71
CA ASN A 53 -7.47 3.05 -14.54
C ASN A 53 -7.62 3.90 -13.26
N LYS A 54 -6.58 4.67 -12.95
CA LYS A 54 -6.52 5.53 -11.75
C LYS A 54 -7.57 6.64 -11.77
N ILE A 55 -7.87 7.22 -12.93
CA ILE A 55 -8.87 8.28 -13.07
C ILE A 55 -10.26 7.78 -12.64
N ALA A 56 -10.65 6.57 -13.04
CA ALA A 56 -11.90 5.95 -12.62
C ALA A 56 -11.96 5.75 -11.09
N VAL A 57 -10.84 5.40 -10.46
CA VAL A 57 -10.74 5.28 -8.99
C VAL A 57 -10.90 6.65 -8.33
N LEU A 58 -10.23 7.69 -8.84
CA LEU A 58 -10.33 9.04 -8.27
C LEU A 58 -11.75 9.60 -8.38
N ASN A 59 -12.42 9.41 -9.51
CA ASN A 59 -13.84 9.77 -9.67
C ASN A 59 -14.75 9.04 -8.68
N TYR A 60 -14.51 7.74 -8.46
CA TYR A 60 -15.25 6.95 -7.50
C TYR A 60 -15.03 7.42 -6.06
N MET A 61 -13.76 7.64 -5.69
CA MET A 61 -13.39 8.15 -4.37
C MET A 61 -13.94 9.56 -4.12
N ALA A 62 -13.91 10.46 -5.12
CA ALA A 62 -14.46 11.80 -5.00
C ALA A 62 -15.95 11.78 -4.69
N LYS A 63 -16.73 10.91 -5.37
CA LYS A 63 -18.16 10.72 -5.07
C LYS A 63 -18.39 10.20 -3.66
N ALA A 64 -17.58 9.25 -3.20
CA ALA A 64 -17.68 8.74 -1.83
C ALA A 64 -17.38 9.85 -0.80
N LEU A 65 -16.30 10.62 -1.01
CA LEU A 65 -15.90 11.72 -0.14
C LEU A 65 -16.96 12.83 -0.09
N ALA A 66 -17.55 13.20 -1.23
CA ALA A 66 -18.60 14.23 -1.29
C ALA A 66 -19.85 13.86 -0.47
N ASN A 67 -20.14 12.56 -0.36
CA ASN A 67 -21.28 12.03 0.38
C ASN A 67 -20.91 11.58 1.81
N GLU A 68 -19.69 11.85 2.28
CA GLU A 68 -19.25 11.40 3.58
C GLU A 68 -19.83 12.30 4.69
N LEU A 69 -20.43 11.66 5.70
CA LEU A 69 -21.16 12.36 6.76
C LEU A 69 -20.25 13.01 7.80
N LEU A 70 -19.01 12.52 7.92
CA LEU A 70 -18.05 13.05 8.89
C LEU A 70 -17.61 14.47 8.52
N THR A 71 -17.55 15.36 9.50
CA THR A 71 -16.97 16.69 9.29
C THR A 71 -15.47 16.57 9.03
N THR A 72 -14.89 17.58 8.39
CA THR A 72 -13.44 17.64 8.16
C THR A 72 -12.65 17.59 9.47
N GLU A 73 -13.16 18.22 10.53
CA GLU A 73 -12.55 18.21 11.87
C GLU A 73 -12.50 16.79 12.47
N GLN A 74 -13.61 16.06 12.40
CA GLN A 74 -13.68 14.68 12.89
C GLN A 74 -12.76 13.75 12.10
N ALA A 75 -12.87 13.81 10.78
CA ALA A 75 -12.14 12.97 9.84
C ALA A 75 -10.63 13.22 9.87
N ASN A 76 -10.22 14.48 10.03
CA ASN A 76 -8.80 14.86 10.00
C ASN A 76 -8.11 14.73 11.35
N SER A 77 -8.82 14.29 12.39
CA SER A 77 -8.20 13.98 13.68
C SER A 77 -7.13 12.91 13.51
N GLY A 78 -5.97 13.10 14.15
CA GLY A 78 -4.80 12.22 13.98
C GLY A 78 -5.05 10.76 14.37
N ASN A 79 -6.11 10.49 15.14
CA ASN A 79 -6.47 9.17 15.63
C ASN A 79 -7.66 8.56 14.88
N PHE A 80 -8.17 9.19 13.83
CA PHE A 80 -9.33 8.66 13.11
C PHE A 80 -9.01 7.30 12.47
N ARG A 81 -9.81 6.27 12.77
CA ARG A 81 -9.72 4.95 12.12
C ARG A 81 -11.11 4.37 11.96
N PHE A 82 -11.36 3.74 10.82
CA PHE A 82 -12.52 2.88 10.67
C PHE A 82 -12.21 1.52 11.29
N ASN A 83 -13.09 1.02 12.14
CA ASN A 83 -12.91 -0.26 12.84
C ASN A 83 -12.61 -1.42 11.87
N ASP A 84 -13.22 -1.43 10.68
CA ASP A 84 -13.07 -2.51 9.70
C ASP A 84 -11.77 -2.46 8.88
N VAL A 85 -11.04 -1.34 8.92
CA VAL A 85 -9.82 -1.17 8.09
C VAL A 85 -8.63 -1.93 8.67
N GLY A 86 -8.53 -2.02 10.01
CA GLY A 86 -7.50 -2.86 10.65
C GLY A 86 -7.60 -4.32 10.17
N ARG A 87 -8.82 -4.86 10.21
CA ARG A 87 -9.13 -6.23 9.78
C ARG A 87 -8.76 -6.49 8.32
N PHE A 88 -8.95 -5.51 7.42
CA PHE A 88 -8.59 -5.66 6.01
C PHE A 88 -7.09 -5.81 5.80
N LYS A 89 -6.28 -4.98 6.48
CA LYS A 89 -4.82 -5.04 6.37
C LYS A 89 -4.31 -6.38 6.92
N GLU A 90 -4.81 -6.77 8.08
CA GLU A 90 -4.50 -8.06 8.69
C GLU A 90 -4.85 -9.23 7.76
N GLN A 91 -6.02 -9.23 7.13
CA GLN A 91 -6.40 -10.26 6.15
C GLN A 91 -5.46 -10.29 4.94
N TYR A 92 -5.07 -9.13 4.40
CA TYR A 92 -4.12 -9.08 3.29
C TYR A 92 -2.75 -9.68 3.67
N LEU A 93 -2.25 -9.31 4.85
CA LEU A 93 -0.97 -9.81 5.36
C LEU A 93 -1.04 -11.31 5.66
N ALA A 94 -2.10 -11.76 6.31
CA ALA A 94 -2.34 -13.18 6.58
C ALA A 94 -2.38 -14.01 5.29
N ASN A 95 -3.01 -13.51 4.22
CA ASN A 95 -3.02 -14.18 2.91
C ASN A 95 -1.62 -14.28 2.27
N ILE A 96 -0.75 -13.29 2.51
CA ILE A 96 0.64 -13.34 2.07
C ILE A 96 1.38 -14.40 2.89
N GLU A 97 1.26 -14.38 4.21
CA GLU A 97 1.89 -15.32 5.14
C GLU A 97 1.48 -16.77 4.89
N SER A 98 0.20 -17.01 4.63
CA SER A 98 -0.35 -18.34 4.33
C SER A 98 -0.07 -18.81 2.90
N GLY A 99 0.58 -17.98 2.07
CA GLY A 99 0.90 -18.31 0.68
C GLY A 99 1.87 -19.50 0.57
N THR A 100 1.56 -20.44 -0.31
CA THR A 100 2.38 -21.65 -0.55
C THR A 100 3.49 -21.45 -1.58
N ASP A 101 3.56 -20.28 -2.25
CA ASP A 101 4.62 -19.96 -3.20
C ASP A 101 6.00 -19.97 -2.51
N ARG A 102 6.90 -20.80 -3.06
CA ARG A 102 8.26 -21.03 -2.56
C ARG A 102 9.30 -20.14 -3.23
N SER A 103 8.90 -19.28 -4.17
CA SER A 103 9.78 -18.31 -4.79
C SER A 103 10.46 -17.42 -3.74
N MET A 104 11.70 -17.02 -3.98
CA MET A 104 12.42 -16.12 -3.05
C MET A 104 11.65 -14.81 -2.86
N LYS A 105 11.02 -14.31 -3.92
CA LYS A 105 10.12 -13.15 -3.85
C LYS A 105 8.96 -13.36 -2.89
N ALA A 106 8.28 -14.51 -2.95
CA ALA A 106 7.18 -14.81 -2.02
C ALA A 106 7.68 -15.01 -0.58
N LYS A 107 8.83 -15.66 -0.38
CA LYS A 107 9.47 -15.78 0.94
C LYS A 107 9.80 -14.41 1.53
N LEU A 108 10.36 -13.51 0.74
CA LEU A 108 10.67 -12.15 1.16
C LEU A 108 9.39 -11.39 1.54
N LYS A 109 8.34 -11.45 0.71
CA LYS A 109 7.05 -10.82 1.02
C LYS A 109 6.46 -11.32 2.35
N ARG A 110 6.56 -12.63 2.64
CA ARG A 110 6.13 -13.20 3.92
C ARG A 110 6.92 -12.68 5.10
N LYS A 111 8.25 -12.57 4.96
CA LYS A 111 9.10 -11.97 5.98
C LYS A 111 8.76 -10.50 6.25
N ILE A 112 8.53 -9.71 5.21
CA ILE A 112 8.08 -8.32 5.36
C ILE A 112 6.73 -8.25 6.08
N ALA A 113 5.80 -9.17 5.79
CA ALA A 113 4.51 -9.23 6.47
C ALA A 113 4.64 -9.49 7.97
N GLY A 114 5.54 -10.39 8.38
CA GLY A 114 5.71 -10.77 9.79
C GLY A 114 6.63 -9.86 10.63
N VAL A 115 7.53 -9.09 10.01
CA VAL A 115 8.53 -8.27 10.74
C VAL A 115 8.11 -6.82 10.95
N PHE A 116 7.22 -6.31 10.10
CA PHE A 116 6.74 -4.93 10.18
C PHE A 116 5.34 -4.87 10.79
N GLU A 117 5.06 -3.77 11.50
CA GLU A 117 3.69 -3.42 11.90
C GLU A 117 2.75 -3.46 10.71
N ALA A 118 1.49 -3.91 10.91
CA ALA A 118 0.57 -4.20 9.83
C ALA A 118 0.40 -3.03 8.83
N ASP A 119 0.32 -1.79 9.33
CA ASP A 119 0.22 -0.59 8.51
C ASP A 119 1.44 -0.41 7.59
N MET A 120 2.64 -0.66 8.11
CA MET A 120 3.90 -0.49 7.39
C MET A 120 4.14 -1.66 6.43
N ALA A 121 3.90 -2.89 6.89
CA ALA A 121 3.98 -4.09 6.07
C ALA A 121 3.08 -3.96 4.84
N TYR A 122 1.81 -3.60 5.06
CA TYR A 122 0.85 -3.40 3.98
C TYR A 122 1.34 -2.33 2.99
N LYS A 123 1.77 -1.16 3.49
CA LYS A 123 2.28 -0.07 2.66
C LYS A 123 3.47 -0.49 1.79
N ILE A 124 4.46 -1.18 2.36
CA ILE A 124 5.63 -1.67 1.63
C ILE A 124 5.20 -2.68 0.55
N LEU A 125 4.38 -3.67 0.92
CA LEU A 125 3.99 -4.77 0.04
C LEU A 125 3.12 -4.34 -1.14
N THR A 126 2.38 -3.23 -1.03
CA THR A 126 1.56 -2.67 -2.12
C THR A 126 2.24 -1.57 -2.94
N SER A 127 3.34 -1.02 -2.43
CA SER A 127 4.04 0.12 -3.05
C SER A 127 5.37 -0.27 -3.68
N CYS A 128 5.89 -1.46 -3.38
CA CYS A 128 7.18 -1.94 -3.85
C CYS A 128 7.03 -3.21 -4.70
N ASP A 129 7.75 -3.25 -5.81
CA ASP A 129 8.04 -4.48 -6.54
C ASP A 129 9.43 -5.00 -6.16
N PHE A 130 9.46 -6.22 -5.65
CA PHE A 130 10.67 -6.90 -5.22
C PHE A 130 11.28 -7.59 -6.44
N GLY A 131 12.43 -7.07 -6.87
CA GLY A 131 13.14 -7.51 -8.06
C GLY A 131 14.04 -8.70 -7.77
N ALA A 132 15.29 -8.59 -8.20
CA ALA A 132 16.28 -9.65 -8.08
C ALA A 132 17.51 -9.20 -7.27
N ALA A 133 18.21 -10.20 -6.74
CA ALA A 133 19.58 -10.05 -6.26
C ALA A 133 20.54 -10.08 -7.45
N VAL A 134 21.40 -9.08 -7.58
CA VAL A 134 22.48 -9.02 -8.58
C VAL A 134 23.77 -8.63 -7.88
N LYS A 135 24.75 -9.53 -7.87
CA LYS A 135 25.98 -9.40 -7.06
C LYS A 135 25.64 -9.14 -5.59
N ASN A 136 26.23 -8.12 -4.97
CA ASN A 136 25.99 -7.72 -3.59
C ASN A 136 24.80 -6.75 -3.41
N LYS A 137 23.94 -6.59 -4.41
CA LYS A 137 22.83 -5.62 -4.38
C LYS A 137 21.49 -6.30 -4.61
N TYR A 138 20.48 -5.80 -3.91
CA TYR A 138 19.09 -6.20 -4.15
C TYR A 138 18.26 -5.01 -4.62
N TYR A 139 17.52 -5.22 -5.71
CA TYR A 139 16.77 -4.16 -6.36
C TYR A 139 15.30 -4.18 -5.95
N ILE A 140 14.83 -3.03 -5.45
CA ILE A 140 13.41 -2.77 -5.22
C ILE A 140 12.96 -1.64 -6.13
N LYS A 141 11.89 -1.88 -6.88
CA LYS A 141 11.24 -0.85 -7.67
C LYS A 141 10.06 -0.26 -6.91
N LEU A 142 9.99 1.06 -6.79
CA LEU A 142 8.85 1.76 -6.25
C LEU A 142 7.75 1.83 -7.30
N LEU A 143 6.64 1.14 -7.05
CA LEU A 143 5.43 1.23 -7.86
C LEU A 143 4.64 2.51 -7.57
N LYS A 144 4.89 3.12 -6.40
CA LYS A 144 4.20 4.30 -5.89
C LYS A 144 5.22 5.21 -5.22
N ASN A 145 4.98 6.52 -5.30
CA ASN A 145 5.84 7.51 -4.68
C ASN A 145 5.66 7.47 -3.15
N ILE A 146 6.39 6.57 -2.49
CA ILE A 146 6.43 6.47 -1.03
C ILE A 146 7.84 6.76 -0.52
N THR A 147 7.92 7.45 0.61
CA THR A 147 9.19 7.64 1.33
C THR A 147 9.46 6.42 2.20
N LEU A 148 10.58 5.74 1.94
CA LEU A 148 11.14 4.71 2.82
C LEU A 148 12.27 5.36 3.63
N SER A 149 12.13 5.39 4.97
CA SER A 149 13.21 5.88 5.84
C SER A 149 14.38 4.89 5.85
N ASP A 150 15.57 5.35 6.26
CA ASP A 150 16.76 4.50 6.27
C ASP A 150 16.62 3.33 7.25
N HIS A 151 15.92 3.52 8.36
CA HIS A 151 15.54 2.44 9.27
C HIS A 151 14.70 1.36 8.58
N ILE A 152 13.73 1.76 7.76
CA ILE A 152 12.89 0.82 7.00
C ILE A 152 13.74 0.10 5.94
N LYS A 153 14.58 0.83 5.19
CA LYS A 153 15.48 0.22 4.20
C LYS A 153 16.42 -0.78 4.84
N PHE A 154 16.97 -0.46 6.00
CA PHE A 154 17.84 -1.36 6.77
C PHE A 154 17.12 -2.63 7.19
N LYS A 155 15.91 -2.52 7.78
CA LYS A 155 15.09 -3.70 8.11
C LYS A 155 14.75 -4.55 6.88
N ILE A 156 14.39 -3.92 5.76
CA ILE A 156 14.14 -4.64 4.50
C ILE A 156 15.40 -5.40 4.06
N LEU A 157 16.58 -4.78 4.14
CA LEU A 157 17.84 -5.42 3.78
C LEU A 157 18.15 -6.64 4.66
N GLN A 158 17.84 -6.60 5.96
CA GLN A 158 17.99 -7.77 6.84
C GLN A 158 17.09 -8.94 6.37
N GLU A 159 15.84 -8.65 6.01
CA GLU A 159 14.96 -9.70 5.48
C GLU A 159 15.39 -10.21 4.11
N VAL A 160 15.95 -9.35 3.26
CA VAL A 160 16.56 -9.77 1.99
C VAL A 160 17.71 -10.73 2.25
N ARG A 161 18.62 -10.43 3.18
CA ARG A 161 19.75 -11.31 3.55
C ARG A 161 19.26 -12.66 4.07
N ALA A 162 18.21 -12.66 4.88
CA ALA A 162 17.61 -13.88 5.39
C ALA A 162 16.98 -14.77 4.30
N VAL A 163 16.66 -14.23 3.12
CA VAL A 163 16.11 -15.00 1.99
C VAL A 163 17.14 -15.32 0.91
N HIS A 164 18.00 -14.36 0.57
CA HIS A 164 18.91 -14.42 -0.58
C HIS A 164 20.37 -14.70 -0.19
N GLY A 165 20.71 -14.66 1.10
CA GLY A 165 22.08 -14.84 1.60
C GLY A 165 22.72 -13.53 2.07
N ASN A 166 23.75 -13.67 2.91
CA ASN A 166 24.43 -12.55 3.57
C ASN A 166 25.31 -11.71 2.63
N ASP A 167 25.57 -12.19 1.41
CA ASP A 167 26.38 -11.51 0.40
C ASP A 167 25.70 -10.24 -0.14
N ILE A 168 24.42 -10.04 0.16
CA ILE A 168 23.70 -8.81 -0.19
C ILE A 168 24.05 -7.71 0.82
N GLU A 169 24.87 -6.77 0.38
CA GLU A 169 25.32 -5.65 1.21
C GLU A 169 24.39 -4.45 1.14
N GLN A 170 23.72 -4.23 0.01
CA GLN A 170 23.02 -2.97 -0.27
C GLN A 170 21.64 -3.18 -0.88
N LEU A 171 20.71 -2.31 -0.48
CA LEU A 171 19.39 -2.21 -1.07
C LEU A 171 19.36 -1.05 -2.08
N GLN A 172 19.11 -1.36 -3.36
CA GLN A 172 18.98 -0.37 -4.40
C GLN A 172 17.50 -0.08 -4.68
N VAL A 173 17.06 1.14 -4.37
CA VAL A 173 15.70 1.61 -4.65
C VAL A 173 15.70 2.32 -6.00
N ILE A 174 14.85 1.87 -6.92
CA ILE A 174 14.64 2.46 -8.24
C ILE A 174 13.17 2.86 -8.44
N LEU A 175 12.90 3.80 -9.34
CA LEU A 175 11.54 4.24 -9.71
C LEU A 175 11.00 3.45 -10.91
#